data_AF-X0WYQ0-F1
#
_entry.id   AF-X0WYQ0-F1
#
_cell.length_a   1.000
_cell.length_b   1.000
_cell.length_c   1.000
_cell.angle_alpha   90.00
_cell.angle_beta   90.00
_cell.angle_gamma   90.00
#
_symmetry.space_group_name_H-M   'P 1'
#
loop_
_entity.id
_entity.type
_entity.pdbx_description
1 polymer ?
#
loop_
_entity_poly.entity_id
_entity_poly.type
_entity_poly.pdbx_seq_one_letter_code
_entity_poly.pdbx_strand_id
1 'polypeptide(L)' 'SKSTTVQVDLPKISDPTTPQSVTLEESERRHIIKVLESTGWRVRGKNGAAELLGLKPTTLDSRIKKLGIQRIPDASDIS' A
#
# COMPACT_ATOMS: atom_id res chain seq x y z
N SER A 1 9.87 -24.85 50.81
CA SER A 1 9.11 -23.79 50.11
C SER A 1 9.03 -24.14 48.64
N LYS A 2 7.82 -24.40 48.11
CA LYS A 2 7.63 -24.78 46.70
C LYS A 2 7.33 -23.51 45.89
N SER A 3 8.25 -23.11 45.02
CA SER A 3 8.02 -22.01 44.07
C SER A 3 6.91 -22.41 43.10
N THR A 4 5.80 -21.67 43.16
CA THR A 4 4.70 -21.78 42.20
C THR A 4 5.07 -20.95 40.98
N THR A 5 5.59 -21.61 39.95
CA THR A 5 5.80 -20.99 38.63
C THR A 5 4.46 -20.94 37.91
N VAL A 6 3.89 -19.74 37.77
CA VAL A 6 2.72 -19.51 36.91
C VAL A 6 3.21 -19.51 35.46
N GLN A 7 2.92 -20.58 34.74
CA GLN A 7 3.10 -20.70 33.30
C GLN A 7 2.07 -19.78 32.63
N VAL A 8 2.49 -18.58 32.23
CA VAL A 8 1.70 -17.76 31.30
C VAL A 8 1.93 -18.31 29.89
N ASP A 9 0.99 -19.10 29.41
CA ASP A 9 0.95 -19.53 28.00
C ASP A 9 0.70 -18.27 27.16
N LEU A 10 1.78 -17.69 26.66
CA LEU A 10 1.74 -16.56 25.75
C LEU A 10 1.05 -17.05 24.47
N PRO A 11 -0.08 -16.45 24.03
CA PRO A 11 -0.69 -16.86 22.79
C PRO A 11 0.36 -16.73 21.70
N LYS A 12 0.65 -17.84 21.00
CA LYS A 12 1.46 -17.82 19.79
C LYS A 12 0.68 -16.99 18.79
N ILE A 13 0.95 -15.70 18.77
CA ILE A 13 0.57 -14.82 17.67
C ILE A 13 1.44 -15.32 16.53
N SER A 14 0.90 -16.28 15.78
CA SER A 14 1.38 -16.58 14.44
C SER A 14 1.03 -15.36 13.61
N ASP A 15 1.80 -14.28 13.75
CA ASP A 15 1.64 -13.08 12.96
C ASP A 15 1.96 -13.46 11.50
N PRO A 16 0.99 -13.48 10.56
CA PRO A 16 1.33 -13.58 9.15
C PRO A 16 1.87 -12.23 8.63
N THR A 17 2.35 -11.36 9.52
CA THR A 17 2.78 -10.00 9.20
C THR A 17 4.04 -9.69 9.98
N THR A 18 5.08 -10.49 9.78
CA THR A 18 6.42 -9.89 9.78
C THR A 18 6.35 -8.79 8.72
N PRO A 19 6.45 -7.49 9.08
CA PRO A 19 6.61 -6.47 8.07
C PRO A 19 7.91 -6.83 7.36
N GLN A 20 7.78 -7.50 6.21
CA GLN A 20 8.88 -7.67 5.28
C GLN A 20 9.44 -6.26 5.14
N SER A 21 10.69 -6.05 5.55
CA SER A 21 11.34 -4.76 5.46
C SER A 21 11.41 -4.40 3.99
N VAL A 22 10.35 -3.75 3.50
CA VAL A 22 10.20 -3.33 2.12
C VAL A 22 10.93 -2.03 1.97
N THR A 23 11.51 -1.84 0.79
CA THR A 23 12.16 -0.58 0.47
C THR A 23 11.14 0.57 0.56
N LEU A 24 11.62 1.77 0.88
CA LEU A 24 10.78 2.97 0.86
C LEU A 24 10.08 3.14 -0.50
N GLU A 25 10.78 2.79 -1.58
CA GLU A 25 10.27 2.80 -2.93
C GLU A 25 9.05 1.88 -3.09
N GLU A 26 9.13 0.64 -2.60
CA GLU A 26 8.04 -0.32 -2.70
C GLU A 26 6.85 0.07 -1.81
N SER A 27 7.11 0.62 -0.61
CA SER A 27 6.05 1.16 0.24
C SER A 27 5.31 2.31 -0.44
N GLU A 28 6.05 3.26 -1.03
CA GLU A 28 5.49 4.38 -1.79
C GLU A 28 4.68 3.89 -3.00
N ARG A 29 5.23 2.93 -3.75
CA ARG A 29 4.57 2.31 -4.91
C ARG A 29 3.21 1.72 -4.54
N ARG A 30 3.17 0.88 -3.50
CA ARG A 30 1.91 0.28 -3.01
C ARG A 30 0.90 1.33 -2.57
N HIS A 31 1.38 2.37 -1.88
CA HIS A 31 0.51 3.43 -1.40
C HIS A 31 -0.12 4.20 -2.57
N ILE A 32 0.68 4.58 -3.57
CA ILE A 32 0.19 5.26 -4.77
C ILE A 32 -0.82 4.39 -5.54
N ILE A 33 -0.53 3.09 -5.72
CA ILE A 33 -1.45 2.16 -6.38
C ILE A 33 -2.80 2.12 -5.66
N LYS A 34 -2.80 1.95 -4.34
CA LYS A 34 -4.04 1.87 -3.54
C LYS A 34 -4.91 3.12 -3.68
N VAL A 35 -4.30 4.30 -3.76
CA VAL A 35 -5.03 5.56 -3.96
C VAL A 35 -5.49 5.73 -5.41
N LEU A 36 -4.70 5.28 -6.38
CA LEU A 36 -5.15 5.25 -7.78
C LEU A 36 -6.36 4.33 -7.94
N GLU A 37 -6.34 3.14 -7.36
CA GLU A 37 -7.48 2.21 -7.39
C GLU A 37 -8.72 2.82 -6.73
N SER A 38 -8.60 3.40 -5.53
CA SER A 38 -9.73 4.00 -4.82
C SER A 38 -10.35 5.20 -5.55
N THR A 39 -9.58 5.86 -6.42
CA THR A 39 -10.04 6.99 -7.24
C THR A 39 -10.46 6.58 -8.66
N GLY A 40 -10.42 5.28 -8.99
CA GLY A 40 -10.70 4.78 -10.34
C GLY A 40 -9.67 5.25 -11.37
N TRP A 41 -8.40 5.27 -10.98
CA TRP A 41 -7.23 5.73 -11.75
C TRP A 41 -7.26 7.20 -12.16
N ARG A 42 -8.06 8.03 -11.45
CA ARG A 42 -8.14 9.46 -11.69
C ARG A 42 -6.97 10.19 -11.03
N VAL A 43 -5.99 10.64 -11.82
CA VAL A 43 -4.82 11.38 -11.31
C VAL A 43 -5.17 12.83 -10.90
N ARG A 44 -6.04 13.51 -11.66
CA ARG A 44 -6.29 14.96 -11.56
C ARG A 44 -7.72 15.31 -11.15
N GLY A 45 -7.91 16.53 -10.64
CA GLY A 45 -9.22 17.09 -10.31
C GLY A 45 -9.67 16.78 -8.89
N LYS A 46 -10.90 17.20 -8.57
CA LYS A 46 -11.52 16.98 -7.26
C LYS A 46 -11.68 15.48 -7.00
N ASN A 47 -11.26 15.03 -5.81
CA ASN A 47 -11.13 13.63 -5.40
C ASN A 47 -10.19 12.81 -6.30
N GLY A 48 -9.23 13.46 -6.96
CA GLY A 48 -8.17 12.77 -7.72
C GLY A 48 -7.07 12.26 -6.80
N ALA A 49 -6.32 11.26 -7.26
CA ALA A 49 -5.24 10.66 -6.48
C ALA A 49 -4.18 11.67 -6.05
N ALA A 50 -3.85 12.65 -6.90
CA ALA A 50 -2.90 13.70 -6.54
C ALA A 50 -3.40 14.58 -5.39
N GLU A 51 -4.68 14.93 -5.38
CA GLU A 51 -5.29 15.70 -4.30
C GLU A 51 -5.32 14.91 -2.99
N LEU A 52 -5.73 13.63 -3.05
CA LEU A 52 -5.78 12.75 -1.87
C LEU A 52 -4.38 12.49 -1.28
N LEU A 53 -3.35 12.42 -2.13
CA LEU A 53 -1.96 12.29 -1.70
C LEU A 53 -1.32 13.64 -1.29
N GLY A 54 -2.02 14.77 -1.47
CA GLY A 54 -1.46 16.10 -1.20
C GLY A 54 -0.30 16.49 -2.14
N LEU A 55 -0.25 15.91 -3.34
CA LEU A 55 0.80 16.12 -4.33
C LEU A 55 0.29 16.97 -5.50
N LYS A 56 1.21 17.68 -6.16
CA LYS A 56 0.90 18.25 -7.48
C LYS A 56 0.65 17.10 -8.46
N PRO A 57 -0.34 17.23 -9.37
CA PRO A 57 -0.60 16.20 -10.38
C PRO A 57 0.63 15.82 -11.20
N THR A 58 1.44 16.82 -11.59
CA THR A 58 2.69 16.60 -12.33
C THR A 58 3.73 15.81 -11.52
N THR A 59 3.78 16.00 -10.19
CA THR A 59 4.65 15.22 -9.31
C THR A 59 4.18 13.77 -9.23
N LEU A 60 2.88 13.54 -9.10
CA LEU A 60 2.33 12.19 -9.08
C LEU A 60 2.59 11.49 -10.43
N ASP A 61 2.38 12.17 -11.56
CA ASP A 61 2.71 11.67 -12.90
C ASP A 61 4.19 11.23 -13.00
N SER A 62 5.13 12.04 -12.50
CA SER A 62 6.55 11.68 -12.46
C SER A 62 6.85 10.47 -11.57
N ARG A 63 6.19 10.36 -10.41
CA ARG A 63 6.35 9.21 -9.49
C ARG A 63 5.79 7.93 -10.08
N ILE A 64 4.61 7.98 -10.71
CA ILE A 64 4.00 6.84 -11.41
C ILE A 64 4.98 6.28 -12.46
N LYS A 65 5.57 7.17 -13.28
CA LYS A 65 6.57 6.79 -14.28
C LYS A 65 7.84 6.22 -13.65
N LYS A 66 8.36 6.87 -12.60
CA LYS A 66 9.59 6.44 -11.92
C LYS A 66 9.44 5.07 -11.25
N LEU A 67 8.28 4.80 -10.66
CA LEU A 67 7.96 3.57 -9.93
C LEU A 67 7.38 2.47 -10.84
N GLY A 68 7.29 2.71 -12.15
CA GLY A 68 6.75 1.76 -13.12
C GLY A 68 5.29 1.36 -12.86
N ILE A 69 4.49 2.27 -12.29
CA ILE A 69 3.08 2.01 -11.96
C ILE A 69 2.26 2.12 -13.25
N GLN A 70 1.55 1.04 -13.59
CA GLN A 70 0.71 0.95 -14.77
C GLN A 70 -0.62 0.31 -14.39
N ARG A 71 -1.72 0.81 -14.98
CA ARG A 71 -3.01 0.14 -14.90
C ARG A 71 -2.90 -1.12 -15.75
N ILE A 72 -2.84 -2.28 -15.11
CA ILE A 72 -3.15 -3.52 -15.83
C ILE A 72 -4.65 -3.44 -16.16
N PRO A 73 -5.04 -3.48 -17.45
CA PRO A 73 -6.44 -3.69 -17.77
C PRO A 73 -6.81 -5.04 -17.18
N ASP A 74 -7.79 -5.05 -16.26
CA ASP A 74 -8.37 -6.29 -15.81
C ASP A 74 -8.87 -7.06 -17.04
N ALA A 75 -8.75 -8.39 -17.02
CA ALA A 75 -9.16 -9.25 -18.14
C ALA A 75 -10.65 -9.07 -18.54
N SER A 76 -11.45 -8.36 -17.74
CA SER A 76 -12.81 -7.93 -18.04
C SER A 76 -12.93 -6.74 -19.00
N ASP A 77 -11.87 -5.97 -19.27
CA ASP A 77 -11.87 -4.82 -20.20
C ASP A 77 -11.50 -5.22 -21.66
N ILE A 78 -11.12 -6.48 -21.92
CA ILE A 78 -10.71 -7.00 -23.25
C ILE A 78 -11.77 -7.89 -23.93
N SER A 79 -13.02 -7.88 -23.46
CA SER A 79 -14.15 -8.61 -24.06
C SER A 79 -15.06 -7.71 -24.89
#